data_AF-A0A9X1U6W2-F1
#
_entry.id   AF-A0A9X1U6W2-F1
#
_cell.length_a   1.000
_cell.length_b   1.000
_cell.length_c   1.000
_cell.angle_alpha   90.00
_cell.angle_beta   90.00
_cell.angle_gamma   90.00
#
_symmetry.space_group_name_H-M   'P 1'
#
loop_
_entity.id
_entity.type
_entity.pdbx_description
1 polymer ?
#
loop_
_entity_poly.entity_id
_entity_poly.type
_entity_poly.pdbx_seq_one_letter_code
_entity_poly.pdbx_strand_id
1 'polypeptide(L)' 'MSEMRNFAVAVFALAGLLAASEAARAQSCKVCAEQRAACMKNYAGPACKTEYQMCLKACKK' A
#
# COMPACT_ATOMS: atom_id res chain seq x y z
N MET A 1 5.24 -38.72 3.04
CA MET A 1 6.04 -37.57 2.52
C MET A 1 5.19 -36.55 1.73
N SER A 2 4.12 -36.96 1.04
CA SER A 2 3.29 -36.06 0.22
C SER A 2 2.49 -35.02 1.00
N GLU A 3 1.97 -35.35 2.19
CA GLU A 3 1.17 -34.41 3.00
C GLU A 3 1.97 -33.22 3.54
N MET A 4 3.18 -33.46 4.05
CA MET A 4 4.05 -32.41 4.58
C MET A 4 4.45 -31.40 3.48
N ARG A 5 4.59 -31.88 2.24
CA ARG A 5 4.87 -31.02 1.08
C ARG A 5 3.67 -30.15 0.72
N ASN A 6 2.45 -30.70 0.74
CA ASN A 6 1.24 -29.92 0.51
C ASN A 6 1.01 -28.87 1.61
N PHE A 7 1.30 -29.23 2.86
CA PHE A 7 1.18 -28.32 3.98
C PHE A 7 2.17 -27.14 3.86
N ALA A 8 3.43 -27.43 3.49
CA ALA A 8 4.43 -26.40 3.24
C ALA A 8 4.00 -25.46 2.11
N VAL A 9 3.51 -25.99 0.98
CA VAL A 9 3.02 -25.18 -0.15
C VAL A 9 1.85 -24.27 0.27
N ALA A 10 0.91 -24.79 1.06
CA ALA A 10 -0.22 -24.00 1.55
C ALA A 10 0.24 -22.84 2.47
N VAL A 11 1.19 -23.10 3.37
CA VAL A 11 1.76 -22.07 4.27
C VAL A 11 2.50 -20.98 3.48
N PHE A 12 3.32 -21.36 2.48
CA PHE A 12 4.02 -20.39 1.64
C PHE A 12 3.07 -19.54 0.79
N ALA A 13 2.00 -20.14 0.25
CA ALA A 13 0.99 -19.41 -0.51
C ALA A 13 0.23 -18.38 0.35
N LEU A 14 -0.13 -18.74 1.59
CA LEU A 14 -0.77 -17.84 2.54
C LEU A 14 0.17 -16.70 2.97
N ALA A 15 1.43 -17.00 3.25
CA ALA A 15 2.44 -15.98 3.56
C ALA A 15 2.67 -15.01 2.39
N GLY A 16 2.68 -15.52 1.15
CA GLY A 16 2.78 -14.70 -0.06
C GLY A 16 1.59 -13.74 -0.22
N LEU A 17 0.37 -14.18 0.08
CA LEU A 17 -0.84 -13.34 0.01
C LEU A 17 -0.82 -12.20 1.04
N LEU A 18 -0.38 -12.51 2.27
CA LEU A 18 -0.25 -11.54 3.35
C LEU A 18 0.83 -10.50 3.03
N ALA A 19 2.00 -10.95 2.54
CA ALA A 19 3.10 -10.06 2.16
C ALA A 19 2.74 -9.17 0.95
N ALA A 20 1.99 -9.69 -0.02
CA ALA A 20 1.49 -8.91 -1.15
C ALA A 20 0.52 -7.81 -0.71
N SER A 21 -0.30 -8.07 0.30
CA SER A 21 -1.24 -7.10 0.87
C SER A 21 -0.52 -5.95 1.56
N GLU A 22 0.51 -6.26 2.34
CA GLU A 22 1.35 -5.27 3.02
C GLU A 22 2.21 -4.46 2.02
N ALA A 23 2.76 -5.11 0.99
CA ALA A 23 3.49 -4.45 -0.09
C ALA A 23 2.59 -3.52 -0.90
N ALA A 24 1.37 -3.95 -1.22
CA ALA A 24 0.36 -3.12 -1.89
C ALA A 24 -0.05 -1.92 -1.03
N ARG A 25 -0.15 -2.07 0.30
CA ARG A 25 -0.38 -0.96 1.25
C ARG A 25 0.81 0.00 1.33
N ALA A 26 2.03 -0.52 1.34
CA ALA A 26 3.23 0.31 1.31
C ALA A 26 3.35 1.10 -0.01
N GLN A 27 3.04 0.48 -1.15
CA GLN A 27 2.93 1.16 -2.45
C GLN A 27 1.77 2.17 -2.47
N SER A 28 0.63 1.87 -1.83
CA SER A 28 -0.51 2.78 -1.78
C SER A 28 -0.20 4.04 -0.96
N CYS A 29 0.63 3.97 0.08
CA CYS A 29 1.08 5.19 0.76
C CYS A 29 2.11 5.99 -0.06
N LYS A 30 2.91 5.33 -0.91
CA LYS A 30 3.85 6.01 -1.80
C LYS A 30 3.13 6.89 -2.83
N VAL A 31 1.97 6.44 -3.33
CA VAL A 31 1.16 7.22 -4.30
C VAL A 31 0.70 8.56 -3.72
N CYS A 32 0.54 8.67 -2.40
CA CYS A 32 0.16 9.91 -1.74
C CYS A 32 1.23 11.00 -1.89
N ALA A 33 2.52 10.61 -1.86
CA ALA A 33 3.62 11.55 -2.04
C ALA A 33 3.69 12.06 -3.50
N GLU A 34 3.47 11.17 -4.47
CA GLU A 34 3.40 11.55 -5.89
C GLU A 34 2.20 12.44 -6.19
N GLN A 35 1.02 12.10 -5.66
CA GLN A 35 -0.18 12.93 -5.79
C GLN A 35 0.01 14.31 -5.16
N ARG A 36 0.67 14.41 -4.00
CA ARG A 36 1.01 15.70 -3.39
C ARG A 36 1.94 16.50 -4.29
N ALA A 37 2.97 15.87 -4.85
CA ALA A 37 3.91 16.54 -5.76
C ALA A 37 3.21 17.04 -7.04
N ALA A 38 2.30 16.25 -7.60
CA ALA A 38 1.49 16.64 -8.76
C ALA A 38 0.50 17.78 -8.42
N CYS A 39 -0.13 17.72 -7.25
CA CYS A 39 -1.04 18.77 -6.78
C CYS A 39 -0.32 20.11 -6.61
N MET A 40 0.86 20.12 -6.00
CA MET A 40 1.64 21.33 -5.75
C MET A 40 2.12 22.03 -7.03
N LYS A 41 2.05 21.37 -8.20
CA LYS A 41 2.34 21.99 -9.50
C LYS A 41 1.22 22.89 -10.00
N ASN A 42 -0.02 22.68 -9.55
CA ASN A 42 -1.22 23.33 -10.14
C ASN A 42 -2.10 24.03 -9.10
N TYR A 43 -2.01 23.66 -7.83
CA TYR A 43 -2.91 24.14 -6.78
C TYR A 43 -2.14 24.74 -5.60
N ALA A 44 -2.84 25.57 -4.81
CA ALA A 44 -2.29 26.18 -3.61
C ALA A 44 -1.93 25.12 -2.55
N GLY A 45 -0.80 25.33 -1.87
CA GLY A 45 -0.26 24.39 -0.88
C GLY A 45 -1.23 23.90 0.20
N PRO A 46 -2.17 24.72 0.72
CA PRO A 46 -3.18 24.26 1.68
C PRO A 46 -4.12 23.18 1.12
N ALA A 47 -4.55 23.29 -0.14
CA ALA A 47 -5.42 22.28 -0.77
C ALA A 47 -4.68 20.94 -0.92
N CYS A 48 -3.43 20.99 -1.36
CA CYS A 48 -2.59 19.80 -1.50
C CYS A 48 -2.24 19.14 -0.16
N LYS A 49 -2.15 19.91 0.93
CA LYS A 49 -1.95 19.39 2.28
C LYS A 49 -3.16 18.57 2.74
N THR A 50 -4.37 19.07 2.51
CA THR A 50 -5.61 18.39 2.88
C THR A 50 -5.78 17.08 2.12
N GLU A 51 -5.57 17.09 0.81
CA GLU A 51 -5.60 15.89 -0.05
C GLU A 51 -4.55 14.84 0.40
N TYR A 52 -3.33 15.29 0.70
CA TYR A 52 -2.27 14.39 1.18
C TYR A 52 -2.63 13.72 2.51
N GLN A 53 -3.23 14.45 3.45
CA GLN A 53 -3.66 13.92 4.75
C GLN A 53 -4.81 12.90 4.59
N MET A 54 -5.75 13.15 3.68
CA MET A 54 -6.80 12.18 3.37
C MET A 54 -6.24 10.90 2.75
N CYS A 55 -5.31 11.04 1.78
CA CYS A 55 -4.64 9.90 1.16
C CYS A 55 -3.87 9.06 2.19
N LEU A 56 -3.11 9.70 3.09
CA LEU A 56 -2.38 9.02 4.15
C LEU A 56 -3.32 8.28 5.14
N LYS A 57 -4.49 8.85 5.45
CA LYS A 57 -5.49 8.16 6.28
C LYS A 57 -6.09 6.94 5.59
N ALA A 58 -6.27 7.00 4.27
CA ALA A 58 -6.81 5.89 3.50
C ALA A 58 -5.78 4.76 3.34
N CYS A 59 -4.51 5.08 3.10
CA CYS A 59 -3.46 4.07 2.87
C CYS A 59 -2.97 3.38 4.15
N LYS A 60 -3.12 4.03 5.31
CA LYS A 60 -2.75 3.49 6.63
C LYS A 60 -3.86 2.68 7.31
N LYS A 61 -5.08 2.69 6.76
CA LYS A 61 -6.16 1.78 7.17
C LYS A 61 -5.89 0.37 6.67
#